data_AF-A0A354BHD4-F1
#
_entry.id   AF-A0A354BHD4-F1
#
_cell.length_a   1.000
_cell.length_b   1.000
_cell.length_c   1.000
_cell.angle_alpha   90.00
_cell.angle_beta   90.00
_cell.angle_gamma   90.00
#
_symmetry.space_group_name_H-M   'P 1'
#
loop_
_entity.id
_entity.type
_entity.pdbx_description
1 polymer ?
#
loop_
_entity_poly.entity_id
_entity_poly.type
_entity_poly.pdbx_seq_one_letter_code
_entity_poly.pdbx_strand_id
1 'polypeptide(L)'
;MLKITSQLDPAREDMSLVLEGRLAGPWVEELRTYCRRVLGTQQRCTMIDLTGVTFVDAEGKTLLAQLWQQGVELQASGCLIRCLVEDITKAGRTACGGP
;
A
#
# COMPACT_ATOMS: atom_id res chain seq x y z
N MET A 1 14.78 2.07 -7.91
CA MET A 1 14.53 0.63 -7.72
C MET A 1 13.63 0.48 -6.50
N LEU A 2 12.73 -0.50 -6.52
CA LEU A 2 11.82 -0.80 -5.41
C LEU A 2 12.03 -2.27 -5.01
N LYS A 3 12.07 -2.53 -3.72
CA LYS A 3 12.06 -3.86 -3.15
C LYS A 3 10.72 -4.09 -2.47
N ILE A 4 10.06 -5.19 -2.81
CA ILE A 4 8.76 -5.60 -2.28
C ILE A 4 8.98 -6.88 -1.49
N THR A 5 8.69 -6.85 -0.19
CA THR A 5 8.85 -8.00 0.71
C THR A 5 7.48 -8.35 1.29
N SER A 6 7.02 -9.59 1.10
CA SER A 6 5.80 -10.11 1.73
C SER A 6 6.11 -10.83 3.02
N GLN A 7 5.45 -10.42 4.11
CA GLN A 7 5.44 -11.13 5.37
C GLN A 7 4.04 -11.70 5.58
N LEU A 8 3.94 -13.02 5.62
CA LEU A 8 2.72 -13.70 5.99
C LEU A 8 2.79 -14.00 7.49
N ASP A 9 1.74 -13.62 8.22
CA ASP A 9 1.57 -14.05 9.59
C ASP A 9 0.66 -15.30 9.61
N PRO A 10 1.23 -16.51 9.75
CA PRO A 10 0.46 -17.74 9.68
C PRO A 10 -0.48 -17.93 10.88
N ALA A 11 -0.32 -17.17 11.96
CA ALA A 11 -1.19 -17.25 13.12
C ALA A 11 -2.47 -16.41 12.96
N ARG A 12 -2.46 -15.40 12.09
CA ARG A 12 -3.58 -14.47 11.89
C ARG A 12 -4.17 -14.49 10.48
N GLU A 13 -3.60 -15.29 9.56
CA GLU A 13 -3.94 -15.30 8.13
C GLU A 13 -3.84 -13.91 7.47
N ASP A 14 -3.08 -13.03 8.10
CA ASP A 14 -2.88 -11.65 7.70
C ASP A 14 -1.55 -11.54 6.94
N MET A 15 -1.54 -10.74 5.89
CA MET A 15 -0.33 -10.47 5.11
C MET A 15 0.06 -9.00 5.19
N SER A 16 1.31 -8.74 5.56
CA SER A 16 1.92 -7.42 5.52
C SER A 16 2.95 -7.32 4.38
N LEU A 17 3.03 -6.14 3.76
CA LEU A 17 3.97 -5.85 2.69
C LEU A 17 4.94 -4.77 3.12
N VAL A 18 6.23 -5.02 3.00
CA VAL A 18 7.27 -4.03 3.29
C VAL A 18 7.88 -3.55 1.97
N LEU A 19 7.78 -2.24 1.75
CA LEU A 19 8.30 -1.56 0.57
C LEU A 19 9.54 -0.74 0.92
N GLU A 20 10.60 -0.93 0.15
CA GLU A 20 11.86 -0.20 0.33
C GLU A 20 12.33 0.40 -1.01
N GLY A 21 12.76 1.66 -1.01
CA GLY A 21 13.26 2.34 -2.21
C GLY A 21 12.28 3.34 -2.82
N ARG A 22 12.13 3.33 -4.14
CA ARG A 22 11.36 4.35 -4.88
C ARG A 22 10.13 3.74 -5.55
N LEU A 23 8.94 4.13 -5.07
CA LEU A 23 7.65 3.74 -5.64
C LEU A 23 7.25 4.72 -6.74
N ALA A 24 7.83 4.55 -7.93
CA ALA A 24 7.54 5.41 -9.08
C ALA A 24 7.76 4.70 -10.41
N GLY A 25 7.04 5.15 -11.43
CA GLY A 25 7.06 4.62 -12.78
C GLY A 25 6.74 3.12 -12.80
N PRO A 26 7.59 2.26 -13.40
CA PRO A 26 7.27 0.85 -13.61
C PRO A 26 7.02 0.08 -12.30
N TRP A 27 7.58 0.52 -11.18
CA TRP A 27 7.40 -0.13 -9.89
C TRP A 27 5.99 0.03 -9.31
N VAL A 28 5.24 1.05 -9.75
CA VAL A 28 3.84 1.22 -9.37
C VAL A 28 2.99 0.12 -9.98
N GLU A 29 3.19 -0.19 -11.27
CA GLU A 29 2.44 -1.23 -11.97
C GLU A 29 2.81 -2.64 -11.48
N GLU A 30 4.08 -2.86 -11.12
CA GLU A 30 4.51 -4.10 -10.48
C GLU A 30 3.83 -4.29 -9.12
N LEU A 31 3.83 -3.26 -8.27
CA LEU A 31 3.14 -3.31 -6.97
C LEU A 31 1.63 -3.52 -7.15
N ARG A 32 1.01 -2.83 -8.12
CA ARG A 32 -0.41 -3.01 -8.45
C ARG A 32 -0.73 -4.46 -8.81
N THR A 33 0.07 -5.04 -9.70
CA THR A 33 -0.11 -6.43 -10.15
C THR A 33 0.10 -7.40 -9.01
N TYR A 34 1.11 -7.16 -8.18
CA TYR A 34 1.41 -7.95 -7.00
C TYR A 34 0.26 -7.91 -5.98
N CYS A 35 -0.18 -6.71 -5.59
CA CYS A 35 -1.31 -6.52 -4.67
C CYS A 35 -2.59 -7.15 -5.22
N ARG A 36 -2.87 -7.03 -6.53
CA ARG A 36 -4.05 -7.66 -7.13
C ARG A 36 -4.02 -9.18 -7.04
N ARG A 37 -2.85 -9.81 -7.17
CA ARG A 37 -2.69 -11.25 -6.97
C ARG A 37 -2.94 -11.64 -5.52
N VAL A 38 -2.34 -10.92 -4.58
CA VAL A 38 -2.46 -11.19 -3.15
C VAL A 38 -3.89 -10.97 -2.65
N LEU A 39 -4.52 -9.86 -3.02
CA LEU A 39 -5.90 -9.55 -2.64
C LEU A 39 -6.93 -10.49 -3.30
N GLY A 40 -6.53 -11.20 -4.36
CA GLY A 40 -7.35 -12.24 -4.99
C GLY A 40 -7.22 -13.62 -4.34
N THR A 41 -6.29 -13.82 -3.39
CA THR A 41 -6.19 -15.05 -2.61
C THR A 41 -7.02 -14.95 -1.32
N GLN A 42 -7.16 -16.06 -0.58
CA GLN A 42 -7.80 -16.05 0.73
C GLN A 42 -7.00 -15.27 1.79
N GLN A 43 -5.79 -14.81 1.48
CA GLN A 43 -4.95 -14.06 2.42
C GLN A 43 -5.24 -12.57 2.31
N ARG A 44 -5.74 -12.01 3.40
CA ARG A 44 -6.08 -10.59 3.45
C ARG A 44 -4.80 -9.79 3.65
N CYS A 45 -4.43 -8.99 2.65
CA CYS A 45 -3.39 -7.99 2.87
C CYS A 45 -3.97 -6.92 3.81
N THR A 46 -3.38 -6.79 5.00
CA THR A 46 -3.89 -5.90 6.05
C THR A 46 -3.00 -4.69 6.25
N MET A 47 -1.72 -4.75 5.91
CA MET A 47 -0.79 -3.64 6.14
C MET A 47 0.27 -3.53 5.04
N ILE A 48 0.63 -2.29 4.69
CA ILE A 48 1.78 -1.98 3.85
C ILE A 48 2.69 -1.02 4.62
N ASP A 49 3.89 -1.48 4.95
CA ASP A 49 4.96 -0.66 5.47
C ASP A 49 5.72 0.04 4.33
N LEU A 50 5.74 1.37 4.41
CA LEU A 50 6.41 2.30 3.52
C LEU A 50 7.61 2.95 4.22
N THR A 51 8.09 2.40 5.34
CA THR A 51 9.17 2.98 6.15
C THR A 51 10.47 3.08 5.37
N GLY A 52 10.75 2.10 4.50
CA GLY A 52 11.90 2.12 3.61
C GLY A 52 11.69 2.91 2.31
N VAL A 53 10.51 3.47 2.08
CA VAL A 53 10.21 4.23 0.86
C VAL A 53 10.76 5.65 0.99
N THR A 54 11.51 6.07 -0.02
CA THR A 54 12.16 7.39 -0.06
C THR A 54 11.47 8.35 -1.02
N PHE A 55 10.68 7.83 -1.96
CA PHE A 55 9.98 8.64 -2.96
C PHE A 55 8.76 7.90 -3.50
N VAL A 56 7.68 8.65 -3.73
CA VAL A 56 6.42 8.19 -4.32
C VAL A 56 6.00 9.21 -5.38
N ASP A 57 5.63 8.75 -6.59
CA ASP A 57 5.04 9.62 -7.62
C ASP A 57 3.51 9.70 -7.51
N ALA A 58 2.89 10.44 -8.44
CA ALA A 58 1.44 10.60 -8.48
C ALA A 58 0.70 9.25 -8.63
N GLU A 59 1.19 8.36 -9.50
CA GLU A 59 0.57 7.05 -9.72
C GLU A 59 0.70 6.14 -8.50
N GLY A 60 1.86 6.16 -7.85
CA GLY A 60 2.10 5.46 -6.58
C GLY A 60 1.18 5.95 -5.48
N LYS A 61 0.94 7.27 -5.38
CA LYS A 61 -0.02 7.84 -4.43
C LYS A 61 -1.45 7.36 -4.71
N THR A 62 -1.87 7.34 -5.98
CA THR A 62 -3.18 6.81 -6.37
C THR A 62 -3.33 5.32 -6.02
N LEU A 63 -2.29 4.52 -6.25
CA LEU A 63 -2.29 3.10 -5.89
C LEU A 63 -2.43 2.91 -4.38
N LEU A 64 -1.65 3.64 -3.58
CA LEU A 64 -1.74 3.58 -2.11
C LEU A 64 -3.13 3.99 -1.62
N ALA A 65 -3.74 5.02 -2.23
CA ALA A 65 -5.11 5.41 -1.92
C ALA A 65 -6.12 4.31 -2.23
N GLN A 66 -6.00 3.62 -3.37
CA GLN A 66 -6.87 2.49 -3.71
C GLN A 66 -6.75 1.35 -2.69
N LEU A 67 -5.53 1.04 -2.25
CA LEU A 67 -5.28 0.00 -1.24
C LEU A 67 -5.88 0.41 0.11
N TRP A 68 -5.76 1.67 0.50
CA TRP A 68 -6.42 2.21 1.69
C TRP A 68 -7.95 2.06 1.64
N GLN A 69 -8.57 2.32 0.48
CA GLN A 69 -10.01 2.13 0.27
C GLN A 69 -10.42 0.66 0.40
N GLN A 70 -9.55 -0.28 0.04
CA GLN A 70 -9.80 -1.72 0.17
C GLN A 70 -9.64 -2.24 1.61
N GLY A 71 -9.25 -1.36 2.55
CA GLY A 71 -9.11 -1.70 3.96
C GLY A 71 -7.69 -2.01 4.39
N VAL A 72 -6.70 -1.84 3.51
CA VAL A 72 -5.27 -2.03 3.82
C VAL A 72 -4.78 -0.83 4.63
N GLU A 73 -4.08 -1.08 5.73
CA GLU A 73 -3.41 -0.04 6.51
C GLU A 73 -2.09 0.37 5.87
N LEU A 74 -1.80 1.67 5.88
CA LEU A 74 -0.56 2.21 5.35
C LEU A 74 0.30 2.69 6.53
N GLN A 75 1.41 2.00 6.78
CA GLN A 75 2.41 2.43 7.74
C GLN A 75 3.50 3.20 6.99
N ALA A 76 3.88 4.36 7.50
CA ALA A 76 4.94 5.17 6.90
C ALA A 76 5.83 5.76 7.97
N SER A 77 7.11 5.87 7.64
CA SER A 77 8.11 6.55 8.46
C SER A 77 8.73 7.71 7.69
N GLY A 78 9.24 8.70 8.43
CA GLY A 78 9.78 9.94 7.86
C GLY A 78 8.71 10.96 7.44
N CYS A 79 9.08 12.24 7.39
CA CYS A 79 8.10 13.32 7.21
C CYS A 79 7.42 13.31 5.84
N LEU A 80 8.15 13.01 4.77
CA LEU A 80 7.61 13.05 3.41
C LEU A 80 6.51 11.99 3.20
N ILE A 81 6.82 10.72 3.52
CA ILE A 81 5.89 9.62 3.28
C ILE A 81 4.73 9.67 4.28
N ARG A 82 4.97 10.09 5.52
CA ARG A 82 3.90 10.29 6.50
C ARG A 82 2.89 11.34 6.03
N CYS A 83 3.35 12.50 5.56
CA CYS A 83 2.44 13.52 5.03
C CYS A 83 1.62 13.00 3.83
N LEU A 84 2.21 12.15 2.99
CA LEU A 84 1.49 11.51 1.90
C LEU A 84 0.42 10.52 2.40
N VAL A 85 0.75 9.68 3.39
CA VAL A 85 -0.22 8.76 4.01
C VAL A 85 -1.31 9.52 4.76
N GLU A 86 -0.98 10.59 5.47
CA GLU A 86 -1.93 11.46 6.13
C GLU A 86 -2.90 12.08 5.13
N ASP A 87 -2.42 12.54 3.97
CA ASP A 87 -3.27 13.07 2.90
C ASP A 87 -4.23 12.02 2.34
N ILE A 88 -3.74 10.78 2.14
CA ILE A 88 -4.56 9.65 1.68
C ILE A 88 -5.63 9.28 2.73
N THR A 89 -5.24 9.17 4.00
CA THR A 89 -6.15 8.75 5.08
C THR A 89 -7.16 9.83 5.42
N LYS A 90 -6.80 11.11 5.28
CA LYS A 90 -7.68 12.28 5.49
C LYS A 90 -8.82 12.34 4.48
N ALA A 91 -8.65 11.82 3.26
CA ALA A 91 -9.73 11.69 2.29
C ALA A 91 -10.86 10.73 2.77
N GLY A 92 -10.62 9.97 3.85
CA GLY A 92 -11.55 8.99 4.39
C GLY A 92 -11.62 7.74 3.50
N ARG A 93 -12.14 6.64 4.06
CA ARG A 93 -12.57 5.52 3.22
C ARG A 93 -13.87 5.94 2.55
N THR A 94 -13.79 6.48 1.35
CA THR A 94 -14.96 6.71 0.51
C THR A 94 -15.51 5.33 0.15
N ALA A 95 -16.50 4.88 0.91
CA ALA A 95 -17.38 3.82 0.47
C ALA A 95 -18.03 4.31 -0.82
N CYS A 96 -17.45 3.99 -1.97
CA CYS A 96 -18.13 4.06 -3.26
C CYS A 96 -19.18 2.94 -3.31
N GLY A 97 -20.14 3.00 -2.39
CA GLY A 97 -21.48 2.46 -2.54
C GLY A 97 -22.38 3.65 -2.81
N GLY A 98 -22.51 4.01 -4.08
CA GLY A 98 -23.63 4.84 -4.52
C GLY A 98 -24.95 4.06 -4.36
N PRO A 99 -26.09 4.77 -4.27
CA PRO A 99 -27.40 4.24 -3.86
C PRO A 99 -27.96 3.12 -4.75
#